data_AF-A0A6M3IPR3-F1
#
_entry.id   AF-A0A6M3IPR3-F1
#
_cell.length_a   1.000
_cell.length_b   1.000
_cell.length_c   1.000
_cell.angle_alpha   90.00
_cell.angle_beta   90.00
_cell.angle_gamma   90.00
#
_symmetry.space_group_name_H-M   'P 1'
#
loop_
_entity.id
_entity.type
_entity.pdbx_description
1 polymer ?
#
loop_
_entity_poly.entity_id
_entity_poly.type
_entity_poly.pdbx_seq_one_letter_code
_entity_poly.pdbx_strand_id
1 'polypeptide(L)'
;MDNILSIDLNALETEWINQPKLFFKYAKQLAGMKEKLDEVKGVVDLTKAELDSEIRENPEGFGIAKITETAISSAIIKSPKMLKKQVELRTIKHEADILQAVVTALEQRKSALENLVKLHGQNYFSTPVASGESKEAIETEKRKAVRKRIRDRLNGDDE
;
A
#
# COMPACT_ATOMS: atom_id res chain seq x y z
N MET A 1 -1.10 5.93 11.26
CA MET A 1 -0.22 5.04 10.45
C MET A 1 0.50 5.99 9.54
N ASP A 2 1.54 6.61 10.09
CA ASP A 2 1.92 7.94 9.70
C ASP A 2 2.89 7.88 8.52
N ASN A 3 2.46 8.50 7.43
CA ASN A 3 3.26 9.08 6.35
C ASN A 3 4.46 8.30 5.78
N ILE A 4 4.51 6.97 5.91
CA ILE A 4 5.62 6.15 5.37
C ILE A 4 5.64 6.10 3.83
N LEU A 5 4.57 6.54 3.17
CA LEU A 5 4.42 6.51 1.72
C LEU A 5 4.66 7.88 1.06
N SER A 6 4.69 8.97 1.81
CA SER A 6 5.02 10.27 1.21
C SER A 6 6.48 10.29 0.75
N ILE A 7 6.74 11.14 -0.24
CA ILE A 7 8.07 11.41 -0.74
C ILE A 7 8.29 12.92 -0.61
N ASP A 8 9.35 13.32 0.10
CA ASP A 8 9.83 14.70 0.06
C ASP A 8 10.64 14.94 -1.22
N LEU A 9 10.07 15.77 -2.11
CA LEU A 9 10.68 16.12 -3.38
C LEU A 9 11.96 16.97 -3.23
N ASN A 10 12.14 17.66 -2.10
CA ASN A 10 13.32 18.49 -1.86
C ASN A 10 14.48 17.70 -1.24
N ALA A 11 14.25 16.44 -0.85
CA ALA A 11 15.21 15.60 -0.14
C ALA A 11 15.33 14.19 -0.74
N LEU A 12 15.25 14.07 -2.08
CA LEU A 12 15.24 12.79 -2.78
C LEU A 12 16.41 11.86 -2.41
N GLU A 13 17.60 12.41 -2.15
CA GLU A 13 18.77 11.63 -1.71
C GLU A 13 18.54 10.93 -0.36
N THR A 14 17.92 11.64 0.59
CA THR A 14 17.60 11.13 1.91
C THR A 14 16.51 10.08 1.81
N GLU A 15 15.51 10.33 0.97
CA GLU A 15 14.43 9.39 0.70
C GLU A 15 14.94 8.07 0.09
N TRP A 16 15.92 8.16 -0.81
CA TRP A 16 16.58 7.01 -1.41
C TRP A 16 17.39 6.18 -0.43
N ILE A 17 18.16 6.83 0.45
CA ILE A 17 18.95 6.15 1.49
C ILE A 17 18.02 5.47 2.52
N ASN A 18 16.87 6.06 2.81
CA ASN A 18 15.93 5.56 3.80
C ASN A 18 15.00 4.46 3.27
N GLN A 19 14.67 4.47 1.98
CA GLN A 19 13.80 3.50 1.32
C GLN A 19 14.15 2.02 1.66
N PRO A 20 15.40 1.53 1.50
CA PRO A 20 15.73 0.13 1.80
C PRO A 20 15.63 -0.19 3.30
N LYS A 21 15.92 0.77 4.19
CA LYS A 21 15.79 0.60 5.65
C LYS A 21 14.32 0.44 6.03
N LEU A 22 13.46 1.27 5.44
CA LEU A 22 12.01 1.24 5.66
C LEU A 22 11.41 -0.08 5.16
N PHE A 23 11.78 -0.49 3.94
CA PHE A 23 11.38 -1.78 3.38
C PHE A 23 11.80 -2.94 4.30
N PHE A 24 13.07 -3.01 4.70
CA PHE A 24 13.57 -4.08 5.56
C PHE A 24 12.85 -4.13 6.92
N LYS A 25 12.57 -2.98 7.52
CA LYS A 25 11.82 -2.89 8.79
C LYS A 25 10.46 -3.58 8.68
N TYR A 26 9.67 -3.26 7.65
CA TYR A 26 8.34 -3.83 7.48
C TYR A 26 8.36 -5.26 6.94
N ALA A 27 9.33 -5.60 6.08
CA ALA A 27 9.54 -6.98 5.64
C ALA A 27 9.88 -7.91 6.81
N LYS A 28 10.69 -7.45 7.77
CA LYS A 28 10.99 -8.21 9.00
C LYS A 28 9.75 -8.39 9.88
N GLN A 29 8.92 -7.36 10.04
CA GLN A 29 7.66 -7.47 10.79
C GLN A 29 6.70 -8.46 10.11
N LEU A 30 6.58 -8.37 8.79
CA LEU A 30 5.78 -9.30 8.01
C LEU A 30 6.25 -10.75 8.18
N ALA A 31 7.56 -10.99 8.13
CA ALA A 31 8.12 -12.33 8.35
C ALA A 31 7.73 -12.87 9.73
N GLY A 32 7.87 -12.08 10.79
CA GLY A 32 7.44 -12.48 12.14
C GLY A 32 5.94 -12.70 12.25
N MET A 33 5.11 -11.95 11.51
CA MET A 33 3.67 -12.18 11.50
C MET A 33 3.27 -13.43 10.72
N LYS A 34 4.01 -13.77 9.65
CA LYS A 34 3.82 -15.03 8.91
C LYS A 34 4.18 -16.25 9.76
N GLU A 35 5.27 -16.17 10.51
CA GLU A 35 5.65 -17.20 11.49
C GLU A 35 4.53 -17.43 12.51
N LYS A 36 4.03 -16.36 13.16
CA LYS A 36 2.88 -16.46 14.08
C LYS A 36 1.62 -17.01 13.41
N LEU A 37 1.37 -16.62 12.16
CA LEU A 37 0.22 -17.13 11.41
C LEU A 37 0.32 -18.66 11.24
N ASP A 38 1.51 -19.17 10.92
CA ASP A 38 1.74 -20.60 10.74
C ASP A 38 1.67 -21.37 12.07
N GLU A 39 2.16 -20.79 13.17
CA GLU A 39 1.97 -21.34 14.53
C GLU A 39 0.48 -21.48 14.88
N VAL A 40 -0.32 -20.43 14.67
CA VAL A 40 -1.75 -20.47 15.00
C VAL A 40 -2.51 -21.46 14.11
N LYS A 41 -2.12 -21.64 12.84
CA LYS A 41 -2.67 -22.71 12.00
C LYS A 41 -2.43 -24.08 12.62
N GLY A 42 -1.19 -24.34 13.05
CA GLY A 42 -0.85 -25.59 13.74
C GLY A 42 -1.68 -25.82 15.00
N VAL A 43 -1.91 -24.77 15.80
CA VAL A 43 -2.75 -24.83 17.01
C VAL A 43 -4.22 -25.09 16.66
N VAL A 44 -4.74 -24.50 15.57
CA VAL A 44 -6.11 -24.76 15.09
C VAL A 44 -6.27 -26.22 14.67
N ASP A 45 -5.30 -26.76 13.93
CA ASP A 45 -5.32 -28.16 13.49
C ASP A 45 -5.22 -29.14 14.66
N LEU A 46 -4.35 -28.85 15.64
CA LEU A 46 -4.26 -29.61 16.89
C LEU A 46 -5.58 -29.56 17.66
N THR A 47 -6.15 -28.37 17.84
CA THR A 47 -7.43 -28.17 18.54
C THR A 47 -8.56 -28.96 17.87
N LYS A 48 -8.57 -29.00 16.53
CA LYS A 48 -9.53 -29.79 15.76
C LYS A 48 -9.37 -31.29 16.04
N ALA A 49 -8.15 -31.81 16.07
CA ALA A 49 -7.88 -33.23 16.35
C ALA A 49 -8.24 -33.61 17.80
N GLU A 50 -7.95 -32.73 18.76
CA GLU A 50 -8.34 -32.91 20.17
C GLU A 50 -9.87 -32.96 20.31
N LEU A 51 -10.58 -32.01 19.69
CA LEU A 51 -12.05 -31.98 19.74
C LEU A 51 -12.67 -33.19 19.02
N ASP A 52 -12.08 -33.66 17.92
CA ASP A 52 -12.54 -34.88 17.24
C ASP A 52 -12.47 -36.10 18.19
N SER A 53 -11.36 -36.26 18.90
CA SER A 53 -11.19 -37.34 19.88
C SER A 53 -12.16 -37.19 21.06
N GLU A 54 -12.26 -35.99 21.63
CA GLU A 54 -13.15 -35.68 22.75
C GLU A 54 -14.63 -35.96 22.42
N ILE A 55 -15.06 -35.62 21.21
CA ILE A 55 -16.42 -35.87 20.73
C ILE A 55 -16.66 -37.37 20.52
N ARG A 56 -15.68 -38.12 20.01
CA ARG A 56 -15.81 -39.58 19.84
C ARG A 56 -15.87 -40.31 21.18
N GLU A 57 -15.13 -39.83 22.17
CA GLU A 57 -15.13 -40.39 23.53
C GLU A 57 -16.42 -40.05 24.30
N ASN A 58 -17.00 -38.88 24.08
CA ASN A 58 -18.24 -38.45 24.75
C ASN A 58 -19.23 -37.73 23.81
N PRO A 59 -19.86 -38.43 22.85
CA PRO A 59 -20.72 -37.82 21.84
C PRO A 59 -21.99 -37.17 22.43
N GLU A 60 -22.53 -37.74 23.51
CA GLU A 60 -23.73 -37.22 24.18
C GLU A 60 -23.47 -35.83 24.80
N GLY A 61 -22.27 -35.61 25.34
CA GLY A 61 -21.84 -34.31 25.87
C GLY A 61 -21.82 -33.18 24.83
N PHE A 62 -21.74 -33.54 23.54
CA PHE A 62 -21.80 -32.61 22.41
C PHE A 62 -23.15 -32.62 21.68
N GLY A 63 -24.17 -33.29 22.23
CA GLY A 63 -25.51 -33.38 21.64
C GLY A 63 -25.57 -34.25 20.39
N ILE A 64 -24.66 -35.22 20.24
CA ILE A 64 -24.61 -36.12 19.08
C ILE A 64 -25.25 -37.46 19.44
N ALA A 65 -26.43 -37.73 18.90
CA ALA A 65 -27.13 -39.00 19.10
C ALA A 65 -26.56 -40.17 18.27
N LYS A 66 -25.95 -39.86 17.11
CA LYS A 66 -25.31 -40.86 16.24
C LYS A 66 -23.97 -40.34 15.75
N ILE A 67 -22.91 -41.05 16.09
CA ILE A 67 -21.55 -40.74 15.65
C ILE A 67 -21.49 -40.89 14.13
N THR A 68 -21.37 -39.77 13.43
CA THR A 68 -21.13 -39.69 11.99
C THR A 68 -20.09 -38.61 11.75
N GLU A 69 -19.24 -38.77 10.75
CA GLU A 69 -18.20 -37.77 10.42
C GLU A 69 -18.79 -36.37 10.19
N THR A 70 -20.00 -36.29 9.62
CA THR A 70 -20.73 -35.03 9.43
C THR A 70 -21.19 -34.41 10.75
N ALA A 71 -21.68 -35.22 11.69
CA ALA A 71 -22.10 -34.73 13.00
C ALA A 71 -20.90 -34.24 13.83
N ILE A 72 -19.78 -34.98 13.79
CA ILE A 72 -18.54 -34.62 14.51
C ILE A 72 -17.98 -33.31 13.95
N SER A 73 -17.77 -33.21 12.64
CA SER A 73 -17.26 -31.99 12.01
C SER A 73 -18.14 -30.76 12.29
N SER A 74 -19.47 -30.93 12.28
CA SER A 74 -20.40 -29.87 12.65
C SER A 74 -20.28 -29.45 14.12
N ALA A 75 -20.08 -30.40 15.03
CA ALA A 75 -19.89 -30.13 16.45
C ALA A 75 -18.55 -29.44 16.73
N ILE A 76 -17.47 -29.84 16.08
CA ILE A 76 -16.15 -29.19 16.19
C ILE A 76 -16.26 -27.72 15.78
N ILE A 77 -16.90 -27.42 14.65
CA ILE A 77 -17.04 -26.04 14.15
C ILE A 77 -17.82 -25.16 15.14
N LYS A 78 -18.84 -25.73 15.80
CA LYS A 78 -19.67 -25.01 16.78
C LYS A 78 -19.03 -24.91 18.17
N SER A 79 -17.97 -25.67 18.44
CA SER A 79 -17.29 -25.67 19.73
C SER A 79 -16.74 -24.28 20.06
N PRO A 80 -17.01 -23.73 21.26
CA PRO A 80 -16.42 -22.45 21.71
C PRO A 80 -14.89 -22.43 21.64
N LYS A 81 -14.23 -23.57 21.87
CA LYS A 81 -12.77 -23.70 21.79
C LYS A 81 -12.28 -23.47 20.35
N MET A 82 -12.94 -24.09 19.38
CA MET A 82 -12.62 -23.92 17.96
C MET A 82 -12.94 -22.51 17.46
N LEU A 83 -14.08 -21.94 17.86
CA LEU A 83 -14.46 -20.57 17.49
C LEU A 83 -13.41 -19.54 17.96
N LYS A 84 -12.93 -19.66 19.20
CA LYS A 84 -11.86 -18.78 19.73
C LYS A 84 -10.59 -18.88 18.91
N LYS A 85 -10.13 -20.09 18.59
CA LYS A 85 -8.93 -20.31 17.78
C LYS A 85 -9.08 -19.82 16.34
N GLN A 86 -10.27 -19.94 15.76
CA GLN A 86 -10.56 -19.38 14.44
C GLN A 86 -10.59 -17.84 14.44
N VAL A 87 -11.06 -17.21 15.52
CA VAL A 87 -10.99 -15.74 15.67
C VAL A 87 -9.52 -15.29 15.73
N GLU A 88 -8.73 -15.94 16.57
CA GLU A 88 -7.29 -15.68 16.71
C GLU A 88 -6.56 -15.81 15.36
N LEU A 89 -6.81 -16.91 14.63
CA LEU A 89 -6.23 -17.13 13.31
C LEU A 89 -6.60 -16.00 12.32
N ARG A 90 -7.86 -15.57 12.30
CA ARG A 90 -8.31 -14.49 11.41
C ARG A 90 -7.65 -13.15 11.75
N THR A 91 -7.50 -12.84 13.03
CA THR A 91 -6.84 -11.60 13.47
C THR A 91 -5.38 -11.57 13.02
N ILE A 92 -4.62 -12.63 13.30
CA ILE A 92 -3.20 -12.71 12.90
C ILE A 92 -3.05 -12.68 11.38
N LYS A 93 -3.93 -13.37 10.65
CA LYS A 93 -3.95 -13.32 9.18
C LYS A 93 -4.19 -11.89 8.69
N HIS A 94 -5.16 -11.18 9.25
CA HIS A 94 -5.47 -9.82 8.87
C HIS A 94 -4.28 -8.88 9.08
N GLU A 95 -3.58 -9.00 10.21
CA GLU A 95 -2.37 -8.21 10.48
C GLU A 95 -1.23 -8.54 9.50
N ALA A 96 -1.05 -9.83 9.16
CA ALA A 96 -0.07 -10.25 8.16
C ALA A 96 -0.40 -9.67 6.77
N ASP A 97 -1.68 -9.69 6.38
CA ASP A 97 -2.15 -9.16 5.10
C ASP A 97 -1.93 -7.63 5.02
N ILE A 98 -2.16 -6.89 6.12
CA ILE A 98 -1.85 -5.45 6.19
C ILE A 98 -0.36 -5.20 5.99
N LEU A 99 0.50 -5.93 6.70
CA LEU A 99 1.96 -5.79 6.56
C LEU A 99 2.43 -6.13 5.15
N GLN A 100 1.82 -7.13 4.50
CA GLN A 100 2.08 -7.47 3.11
C GLN A 100 1.71 -6.30 2.18
N ALA A 101 0.57 -5.65 2.41
CA ALA A 101 0.16 -4.47 1.66
C ALA A 101 1.15 -3.31 1.84
N VAL A 102 1.66 -3.11 3.06
CA VAL A 102 2.69 -2.08 3.34
C VAL A 102 3.98 -2.37 2.58
N VAL A 103 4.46 -3.61 2.59
CA VAL A 103 5.67 -4.00 1.84
C VAL A 103 5.50 -3.75 0.35
N THR A 104 4.36 -4.12 -0.23
CA THR A 104 4.03 -3.85 -1.64
C THR A 104 3.94 -2.36 -1.93
N ALA A 105 3.34 -1.56 -1.05
CA ALA A 105 3.29 -0.11 -1.21
C ALA A 105 4.70 0.52 -1.17
N LEU A 106 5.62 -0.03 -0.36
CA LEU A 106 7.02 0.40 -0.35
C LEU A 106 7.75 0.03 -1.65
N GLU A 107 7.45 -1.11 -2.28
CA GLU A 107 7.97 -1.44 -3.61
C GLU A 107 7.47 -0.44 -4.66
N GLN A 108 6.20 -0.07 -4.62
CA GLN A 108 5.64 0.98 -5.50
C GLN A 108 6.30 2.33 -5.25
N ARG A 109 6.57 2.68 -3.99
CA ARG A 109 7.30 3.90 -3.59
C ARG A 109 8.70 3.95 -4.19
N LYS A 110 9.42 2.82 -4.21
CA LYS A 110 10.73 2.71 -4.89
C LYS A 110 10.59 3.10 -6.37
N SER A 111 9.64 2.52 -7.09
CA SER A 111 9.42 2.83 -8.52
C SER A 111 9.06 4.31 -8.74
N ALA A 112 8.28 4.91 -7.83
CA ALA A 112 7.98 6.34 -7.87
C ALA A 112 9.25 7.19 -7.69
N LEU A 113 10.11 6.85 -6.72
CA LEU A 113 11.41 7.52 -6.51
C LEU A 113 12.32 7.42 -7.74
N GLU A 114 12.35 6.26 -8.42
CA GLU A 114 13.12 6.09 -9.67
C GLU A 114 12.64 7.04 -10.77
N ASN A 115 11.32 7.16 -10.91
CA ASN A 115 10.73 8.04 -11.91
C ASN A 115 10.94 9.51 -11.56
N LEU A 116 10.89 9.89 -10.29
CA LEU A 116 11.20 11.26 -9.85
C LEU A 116 12.65 11.65 -10.15
N VAL A 117 13.61 10.75 -9.92
CA VAL A 117 15.02 11.00 -10.30
C VAL A 117 15.17 11.18 -11.81
N LYS A 118 14.48 10.36 -12.62
CA LYS A 118 14.48 10.53 -14.09
C LYS A 118 13.92 11.89 -14.50
N LEU A 119 12.76 12.29 -13.95
CA LEU A 119 12.14 13.59 -14.22
C LEU A 119 13.06 14.75 -13.83
N HIS A 120 13.72 14.64 -12.66
CA HIS A 120 14.70 15.62 -12.22
C HIS A 120 15.87 15.74 -13.21
N GLY A 121 16.44 14.62 -13.65
CA GLY A 121 17.51 14.60 -14.66
C GLY A 121 17.09 15.14 -16.04
N GLN A 122 15.80 15.09 -16.36
CA GLN A 122 15.23 15.70 -17.57
C GLN A 122 14.94 17.20 -17.42
N ASN A 123 15.36 17.82 -16.32
CA ASN A 123 15.06 19.21 -15.99
C ASN A 123 13.55 19.52 -15.94
N TYR A 124 12.70 18.52 -15.68
CA TYR A 124 11.24 18.70 -15.61
C TYR A 124 10.83 19.75 -14.57
N PHE A 125 11.53 19.78 -13.42
CA PHE A 125 11.29 20.74 -12.35
C PHE A 125 12.06 22.06 -12.51
N SER A 126 12.88 22.19 -13.57
CA SER A 126 13.57 23.45 -13.86
C SER A 126 12.62 24.38 -14.61
N THR A 127 12.31 25.53 -14.04
CA THR A 127 11.61 26.59 -14.78
C THR A 127 12.48 26.97 -15.98
N PRO A 128 11.96 26.97 -17.23
CA PRO A 128 12.78 27.31 -18.38
C PRO A 128 13.28 28.75 -18.25
N VAL A 129 14.58 28.90 -18.00
CA VAL A 129 15.24 30.19 -18.09
C VAL A 129 15.44 30.43 -19.58
N ALA A 130 14.50 31.14 -20.22
CA ALA A 130 14.74 31.63 -21.56
C ALA A 130 16.10 32.35 -21.57
N SER A 131 17.01 31.91 -22.45
CA SER A 131 18.29 32.59 -22.69
C SER A 131 18.00 34.07 -22.98
N GLY A 132 18.93 34.98 -22.64
CA GLY A 132 18.71 36.43 -22.76
C GLY A 132 18.13 36.84 -24.12
N GLU A 133 18.63 36.22 -25.20
CA GLU A 133 18.14 36.41 -26.57
C GLU A 133 16.68 35.94 -26.77
N SER A 134 16.27 34.82 -26.15
CA SER A 134 14.88 34.34 -26.22
C SER A 134 13.92 35.22 -25.43
N LYS A 135 14.36 35.81 -24.31
CA LYS A 135 13.51 36.78 -23.56
C LYS A 135 13.31 38.06 -24.36
N GLU A 136 14.37 38.61 -24.94
CA GLU A 136 14.29 39.80 -25.79
C GLU A 136 13.48 39.55 -27.06
N ALA A 137 13.63 38.39 -27.70
CA ALA A 137 12.82 38.02 -28.87
C ALA A 137 11.33 37.91 -28.52
N ILE A 138 10.99 37.25 -27.41
CA ILE A 138 9.60 37.11 -26.94
C ILE A 138 9.01 38.48 -26.55
N GLU A 139 9.80 39.36 -25.94
CA GLU A 139 9.33 40.69 -25.54
C GLU A 139 9.17 41.63 -26.74
N THR A 140 10.06 41.52 -27.73
CA THR A 140 9.98 42.29 -28.98
C THR A 140 8.74 41.90 -29.80
N GLU A 141 8.44 40.61 -29.90
CA GLU A 141 7.24 40.12 -30.58
C GLU A 141 5.94 40.53 -29.84
N LYS A 142 5.93 40.49 -28.50
CA LYS A 142 4.81 41.03 -27.70
C LYS A 142 4.59 42.53 -27.96
N ARG A 143 5.66 43.33 -27.98
CA ARG A 143 5.57 44.79 -28.25
C ARG A 143 5.08 45.08 -29.66
N LYS A 144 5.50 44.31 -30.68
CA LYS A 144 4.98 44.43 -32.05
C LYS A 144 3.49 44.10 -32.12
N ALA A 145 3.05 43.02 -31.47
CA ALA A 145 1.64 42.61 -31.45
C ALA A 145 0.73 43.65 -30.79
N VAL A 146 1.19 44.28 -29.69
CA VAL A 146 0.47 45.37 -29.02
C VAL A 146 0.39 46.62 -29.91
N ARG A 147 1.50 47.02 -30.55
CA ARG A 147 1.52 48.16 -31.48
C ARG A 147 0.59 47.95 -32.68
N LYS A 148 0.51 46.73 -33.20
CA LYS A 148 -0.42 46.38 -34.28
C LYS A 148 -1.87 46.53 -33.82
N ARG A 149 -2.24 45.99 -32.65
CA ARG A 149 -3.60 46.15 -32.08
C ARG A 149 -3.98 47.59 -31.81
N ILE A 150 -3.06 48.43 -31.35
CA ILE A 150 -3.31 49.86 -31.12
C ILE A 150 -3.55 50.57 -32.46
N ARG A 151 -2.75 50.27 -33.49
CA ARG A 151 -2.92 50.82 -34.84
C ARG A 151 -4.24 50.40 -35.48
N ASP A 152 -4.58 49.13 -35.37
CA ASP A 152 -5.83 48.58 -35.92
C ASP A 152 -7.06 49.19 -35.20
N ARG A 153 -6.93 49.56 -33.91
CA ARG A 153 -7.98 50.26 -33.16
C ARG A 153 -8.07 51.74 -33.56
N LEU A 154 -6.95 52.44 -33.74
CA LEU A 154 -6.93 53.84 -34.18
C LEU A 154 -7.43 54.03 -35.62
N ASN A 155 -7.24 53.04 -36.49
CA ASN A 155 -7.74 53.06 -37.87
C ASN A 155 -9.19 52.55 -38.00
N GLY A 156 -9.78 52.02 -36.92
CA GLY A 156 -11.16 51.52 -36.90
C GLY A 156 -12.16 52.49 -36.29
N ASP A 157 -11.71 53.67 -35.84
CA ASP A 157 -12.54 54.73 -35.26
C ASP A 157 -12.82 55.88 -36.27
N ASP A 158 -12.43 55.73 -37.55
CA ASP A 158 -12.64 56.68 -38.67
C ASP A 158 -13.63 56.14 -39.74
N GLU A 159 -14.67 55.40 -39.34
CA GLU A 159 -15.90 55.13 -40.12
C GLU A 159 -17.15 55.60 -39.33
#